data_AF-A0A1X9M7N6-F1
#
_entry.id   AF-A0A1X9M7N6-F1
#
_cell.length_a   1.000
_cell.length_b   1.000
_cell.length_c   1.000
_cell.angle_alpha   90.00
_cell.angle_beta   90.00
_cell.angle_gamma   90.00
#
_symmetry.space_group_name_H-M   'P 1'
#
loop_
_entity.id
_entity.type
_entity.pdbx_description
1 polymer ?
#
loop_
_entity_poly.entity_id
_entity_poly.type
_entity_poly.pdbx_seq_one_letter_code
_entity_poly.pdbx_strand_id
1 'polypeptide(L)'
;MAAGVIRSLHRLDVAQLVKACNDVLVNHRGVVLTIIKVDYNRQLIDYCNFGNIGFILYLPDGTTFEPIPARGYLSGKKQVIKSSTYRFYQGAVFLLYSDGLKRRPAKERLLRMTSPTVGLENLLEKENYAIDDVTILIGRFK
;
A
#
# COMPACT_ATOMS: atom_id res chain seq x y z
N MET A 1 -12.60 10.96 8.66
CA MET A 1 -11.48 11.91 8.60
C MET A 1 -10.67 11.68 7.32
N ALA A 2 -9.53 10.98 7.30
CA ALA A 2 -8.75 10.75 6.07
C ALA A 2 -9.42 9.79 5.04
N ALA A 3 -9.94 8.64 5.48
CA ALA A 3 -10.62 7.69 4.57
C ALA A 3 -11.84 8.31 3.85
N GLY A 4 -12.55 9.23 4.52
CA GLY A 4 -13.65 9.99 3.92
C GLY A 4 -13.18 10.95 2.84
N VAL A 5 -12.02 11.60 3.03
CA VAL A 5 -11.38 12.45 2.01
C VAL A 5 -10.99 11.62 0.80
N ILE A 6 -10.36 10.45 1.01
CA ILE A 6 -9.98 9.55 -0.09
C ILE A 6 -11.22 9.16 -0.91
N ARG A 7 -12.32 8.78 -0.24
CA ARG A 7 -13.57 8.41 -0.90
C ARG A 7 -14.18 9.57 -1.69
N SER A 8 -14.16 10.78 -1.15
CA SER A 8 -14.82 11.94 -1.76
C SER A 8 -14.01 12.57 -2.89
N LEU A 9 -12.68 12.49 -2.81
CA LEU A 9 -11.75 13.12 -3.75
C LEU A 9 -10.98 12.10 -4.61
N HIS A 10 -11.48 10.86 -4.72
CA HIS A 10 -10.77 9.73 -5.35
C HIS A 10 -10.32 9.96 -6.80
N ARG A 11 -10.80 11.03 -7.47
CA ARG A 11 -10.38 11.43 -8.81
C ARG A 11 -9.03 12.16 -8.84
N LEU A 12 -8.63 12.81 -7.75
CA LEU A 12 -7.33 13.49 -7.64
C LEU A 12 -6.16 12.51 -7.80
N ASP A 13 -4.99 13.03 -8.15
CA ASP A 13 -3.77 12.21 -8.12
C ASP A 13 -3.41 11.80 -6.68
N VAL A 14 -2.56 10.78 -6.55
CA VAL A 14 -2.23 10.21 -5.23
C VAL A 14 -1.54 11.21 -4.30
N ALA A 15 -0.69 12.11 -4.81
CA ALA A 15 -0.01 13.11 -3.98
C ALA A 15 -0.99 14.17 -3.48
N GLN A 16 -1.89 14.63 -4.35
CA GLN A 16 -2.99 15.53 -3.99
C GLN A 16 -3.92 14.91 -2.96
N LEU A 17 -4.25 13.62 -3.08
CA LEU A 17 -5.04 12.89 -2.09
C LEU A 17 -4.35 12.85 -0.72
N VAL A 18 -3.06 12.50 -0.68
CA VAL A 18 -2.28 12.51 0.57
C VAL A 18 -2.23 13.91 1.18
N LYS A 19 -2.09 14.95 0.35
CA LYS A 19 -2.12 16.34 0.81
C LYS A 19 -3.47 16.70 1.42
N ALA A 20 -4.57 16.40 0.73
CA ALA A 20 -5.91 16.65 1.22
C ALA A 20 -6.19 15.89 2.53
N CYS A 21 -5.70 14.65 2.64
CA CYS A 21 -5.75 13.89 3.89
C CYS A 21 -4.98 14.58 5.02
N ASN A 22 -3.80 15.13 4.75
CA ASN A 22 -3.03 15.85 5.75
C ASN A 22 -3.75 17.13 6.22
N ASP A 23 -4.31 17.89 5.29
CA ASP A 23 -4.94 19.19 5.58
C ASP A 23 -6.12 19.05 6.57
N VAL A 24 -6.83 17.90 6.57
CA VAL A 24 -7.94 17.63 7.51
C VAL A 24 -7.50 17.03 8.86
N LEU A 25 -6.19 16.83 9.09
CA LEU A 25 -5.66 16.23 10.32
C LEU A 25 -5.20 17.27 11.36
N VAL A 26 -5.40 18.57 11.11
CA VAL A 26 -5.15 19.62 12.10
C VAL A 26 -5.98 19.34 13.35
N ASN A 27 -5.34 19.35 14.52
CA ASN A 27 -5.95 19.04 15.82
C ASN A 27 -6.51 17.60 15.97
N HIS A 28 -6.07 16.67 15.12
CA HIS A 28 -6.43 15.26 15.21
C HIS A 28 -5.19 14.38 15.45
N ARG A 29 -5.42 13.14 15.90
CA ARG A 29 -4.36 12.14 15.94
C ARG A 29 -3.85 11.93 14.52
N GLY A 30 -2.52 11.95 14.38
CA GLY A 30 -1.89 11.79 13.09
C GLY A 30 -2.09 10.41 12.48
N VAL A 31 -1.89 10.31 11.17
CA VAL A 31 -2.14 9.09 10.39
C VAL A 31 -0.93 8.76 9.52
N VAL A 32 -0.59 7.48 9.47
CA VAL A 32 0.26 6.89 8.43
C VAL A 32 -0.65 6.32 7.34
N LEU A 33 -0.29 6.47 6.07
CA LEU A 33 -1.09 5.95 4.97
C LEU A 33 -0.25 5.69 3.72
N THR A 34 -0.71 4.73 2.94
CA THR A 34 -0.28 4.50 1.57
C THR A 34 -1.52 4.52 0.68
N ILE A 35 -1.44 5.24 -0.44
CA ILE A 35 -2.48 5.25 -1.48
C ILE A 35 -1.85 4.71 -2.76
N ILE A 36 -2.53 3.75 -3.37
CA ILE A 36 -2.26 3.31 -4.73
C ILE A 36 -3.47 3.60 -5.61
N LYS A 37 -3.22 4.02 -6.85
CA LYS A 37 -4.23 4.10 -7.92
C LYS A 37 -3.75 3.28 -9.10
N VAL A 38 -4.62 2.43 -9.61
CA VAL A 38 -4.31 1.53 -10.74
C VAL A 38 -5.00 2.06 -11.98
N ASP A 39 -4.22 2.38 -13.00
CA ASP A 39 -4.70 2.60 -14.36
C ASP A 39 -4.51 1.30 -15.15
N TYR A 40 -5.60 0.56 -15.36
CA TYR A 40 -5.58 -0.71 -16.09
C TYR A 40 -5.32 -0.54 -17.58
N ASN A 41 -5.71 0.60 -18.18
CA ASN A 41 -5.50 0.85 -19.61
C ASN A 41 -4.02 1.12 -19.90
N ARG A 42 -3.35 1.87 -19.02
CA ARG A 42 -1.92 2.22 -19.16
C ARG A 42 -0.98 1.20 -18.50
N GLN A 43 -1.55 0.30 -17.69
CA GLN A 43 -0.85 -0.65 -16.82
C GLN A 43 0.14 0.05 -15.86
N LEU A 44 -0.35 1.08 -15.17
CA LEU A 44 0.43 1.88 -14.24
C LEU A 44 -0.20 1.86 -12.83
N ILE A 45 0.66 1.86 -11.82
CA ILE A 45 0.31 2.11 -10.42
C ILE A 45 0.92 3.45 -10.03
N ASP A 46 0.07 4.43 -9.72
CA ASP A 46 0.49 5.63 -9.03
C ASP A 46 0.47 5.35 -7.52
N TYR A 47 1.57 5.68 -6.86
CA TYR A 47 1.83 5.37 -5.46
C TYR A 47 2.23 6.62 -4.71
N CYS A 48 1.65 6.81 -3.52
CA CYS A 48 2.11 7.81 -2.57
C CYS A 48 2.00 7.26 -1.16
N ASN A 49 3.03 7.47 -0.34
CA ASN A 49 3.11 6.98 1.03
C ASN A 49 3.56 8.08 1.98
N PHE A 50 3.06 8.01 3.21
CA PHE A 50 3.57 8.76 4.34
C PHE A 50 3.49 7.90 5.60
N GLY A 51 4.64 7.57 6.19
CA GLY A 51 4.76 6.68 7.33
C GLY A 51 5.05 5.24 6.92
N ASN A 52 4.81 4.31 7.83
CA ASN A 52 5.39 2.97 7.80
C ASN A 52 4.53 1.87 7.15
N ILE A 53 3.55 2.25 6.31
CA ILE A 53 2.78 1.26 5.53
C ILE A 53 3.64 0.78 4.34
N GLY A 54 4.02 -0.50 4.38
CA GLY A 54 4.86 -1.12 3.37
C GLY A 54 4.12 -1.35 2.06
N PHE A 55 4.84 -1.25 0.94
CA PHE A 55 4.36 -1.59 -0.41
C PHE A 55 5.43 -2.39 -1.15
N ILE A 56 5.00 -3.47 -1.78
CA ILE A 56 5.86 -4.27 -2.66
C ILE A 56 5.09 -4.59 -3.94
N LEU A 57 5.74 -4.49 -5.08
CA LEU A 57 5.26 -4.95 -6.37
C LEU A 57 6.23 -6.00 -6.92
N TYR A 58 5.76 -7.23 -7.06
CA TYR A 58 6.47 -8.33 -7.71
C TYR A 58 6.01 -8.45 -9.16
N LEU A 59 6.96 -8.36 -10.09
CA LEU A 59 6.71 -8.60 -11.50
C LEU A 59 7.01 -10.07 -11.86
N PRO A 60 6.36 -10.61 -12.92
CA PRO A 60 6.57 -12.00 -13.36
C PRO A 60 8.00 -12.29 -13.87
N ASP A 61 8.70 -11.28 -14.34
CA ASP A 61 10.09 -11.35 -14.81
C ASP A 61 11.12 -11.44 -13.67
N GLY A 62 10.65 -11.43 -12.42
CA GLY A 62 11.48 -11.45 -11.23
C GLY A 62 11.81 -10.07 -10.66
N THR A 63 11.54 -8.98 -11.37
CA THR A 63 11.73 -7.62 -10.86
C THR A 63 10.86 -7.36 -9.63
N THR A 64 11.42 -6.68 -8.63
CA THR A 64 10.69 -6.26 -7.42
C THR A 64 10.82 -4.75 -7.24
N PHE A 65 9.72 -4.04 -7.05
CA PHE A 65 9.73 -2.67 -6.56
C PHE A 65 9.29 -2.62 -5.10
N GLU A 66 10.15 -2.12 -4.24
CA GLU A 66 9.91 -1.94 -2.81
C GLU A 66 10.44 -0.55 -2.40
N PRO A 67 9.65 0.53 -2.59
CA PRO A 67 10.06 1.87 -2.21
C PRO A 67 10.21 2.01 -0.70
N ILE A 68 11.24 2.74 -0.28
CA ILE A 68 11.44 3.09 1.13
C ILE A 68 10.30 4.01 1.56
N PRO A 69 9.53 3.66 2.62
CA PRO A 69 8.44 4.51 3.08
C PRO A 69 8.94 5.87 3.58
N ALA A 70 8.16 6.91 3.36
CA ALA A 70 8.45 8.25 3.87
C ALA A 70 8.37 8.25 5.40
N ARG A 71 9.27 9.00 6.05
CA ARG A 71 9.36 9.04 7.51
C ARG A 71 8.27 9.92 8.13
N GLY A 72 7.84 9.56 9.33
CA GLY A 72 6.89 10.34 10.13
C GLY A 72 5.44 9.95 9.88
N TYR A 73 4.53 10.89 10.14
CA TYR A 73 3.09 10.71 9.97
C TYR A 73 2.45 12.07 9.61
N LEU A 74 1.26 12.01 9.01
CA LEU A 74 0.49 13.20 8.65
C LEU A 74 -0.21 13.76 9.88
N SER A 75 -0.17 15.07 10.07
CA SER A 75 -0.64 15.74 11.30
C SER A 75 -1.22 17.14 11.05
N GLY A 76 -1.46 17.49 9.78
CA GLY A 76 -1.81 18.86 9.39
C GLY A 76 -0.62 19.79 9.20
N LYS A 77 0.58 19.41 9.65
CA LYS A 77 1.80 20.19 9.36
C LYS A 77 2.15 20.09 7.87
N LYS A 78 2.72 21.15 7.30
CA LYS A 78 3.18 21.14 5.91
C LYS A 78 4.26 20.07 5.72
N GLN A 79 4.06 19.18 4.74
CA GLN A 79 4.98 18.10 4.39
C GLN A 79 5.33 18.16 2.91
N VAL A 80 6.52 17.68 2.55
CA VAL A 80 6.88 17.43 1.15
C VAL A 80 6.34 16.05 0.77
N ILE A 81 5.32 16.03 -0.09
CA ILE A 81 4.66 14.81 -0.53
C ILE A 81 5.20 14.45 -1.91
N LYS A 82 5.70 13.21 -2.05
CA LYS A 82 6.24 12.69 -3.30
C LYS A 82 5.46 11.44 -3.70
N SER A 83 5.10 11.37 -4.97
CA SER A 83 4.52 10.18 -5.58
C SER A 83 5.49 9.54 -6.56
N SER A 84 5.31 8.25 -6.79
CA SER A 84 6.02 7.46 -7.78
C SER A 84 5.02 6.72 -8.66
N THR A 85 5.41 6.41 -9.88
CA THR A 85 4.60 5.61 -10.80
C THR A 85 5.38 4.36 -11.19
N TYR A 86 4.72 3.20 -11.14
CA TYR A 86 5.30 1.90 -11.48
C TYR A 86 4.50 1.25 -12.60
N ARG A 87 5.19 0.66 -13.58
CA ARG A 87 4.54 -0.20 -14.58
C ARG A 87 4.33 -1.59 -14.01
N PHE A 88 3.17 -2.17 -14.28
CA PHE A 88 2.89 -3.57 -13.97
C PHE A 88 2.54 -4.34 -15.23
N TYR A 89 2.56 -5.67 -15.13
CA TYR A 89 2.20 -6.58 -16.21
C TYR A 89 1.21 -7.63 -15.70
N GLN A 90 0.57 -8.32 -16.63
CA GLN A 90 -0.27 -9.48 -16.30
C GLN A 90 0.53 -10.49 -15.45
N GLY A 91 -0.05 -10.95 -14.36
CA GLY A 91 0.58 -11.84 -13.38
C GLY A 91 1.39 -11.14 -12.29
N ALA A 92 1.58 -9.81 -12.37
CA ALA A 92 2.21 -9.06 -11.28
C ALA A 92 1.36 -9.10 -10.02
N VAL A 93 2.01 -9.07 -8.86
CA VAL A 93 1.38 -9.13 -7.54
C VAL A 93 1.85 -7.95 -6.70
N PHE A 94 0.92 -7.22 -6.10
CA PHE A 94 1.25 -6.22 -5.10
C PHE A 94 0.86 -6.67 -3.69
N LEU A 95 1.60 -6.18 -2.71
CA LEU A 95 1.39 -6.38 -1.29
C LEU A 95 1.47 -5.02 -0.57
N LEU A 96 0.42 -4.69 0.17
CA LEU A 96 0.39 -3.60 1.14
C LEU A 96 0.25 -4.20 2.55
N TYR A 97 0.98 -3.66 3.52
CA TYR A 97 0.93 -4.16 4.90
C TYR A 97 1.22 -3.08 5.93
N SER A 98 0.55 -3.16 7.09
CA SER A 98 0.91 -2.37 8.28
C SER A 98 2.14 -2.95 8.99
N ASP A 99 2.75 -2.15 9.86
CA ASP A 99 3.91 -2.49 10.69
C ASP A 99 3.63 -3.54 11.79
N GLY A 100 2.36 -3.87 12.01
CA GLY A 100 1.93 -5.05 12.75
C GLY A 100 2.45 -6.36 12.11
N LEU A 101 2.64 -6.40 10.79
CA LEU A 101 3.19 -7.57 10.10
C LEU A 101 4.71 -7.68 10.30
N LYS A 102 5.14 -8.57 11.21
CA LYS A 102 6.57 -8.76 11.51
C LYS A 102 7.34 -9.58 10.48
N ARG A 103 6.65 -10.48 9.78
CA ARG A 103 7.24 -11.36 8.77
C ARG A 103 6.33 -11.39 7.56
N ARG A 104 6.94 -11.19 6.39
CA ARG A 104 6.23 -11.09 5.13
C ARG A 104 6.06 -12.48 4.53
N PRO A 105 4.96 -12.72 3.79
CA PRO A 105 4.86 -13.91 2.97
C PRO A 105 6.01 -14.04 1.99
N ALA A 106 6.45 -15.28 1.74
CA ALA A 106 7.46 -15.57 0.74
C ALA A 106 7.02 -15.12 -0.66
N LYS A 107 7.91 -14.48 -1.41
CA LYS A 107 7.67 -13.96 -2.76
C LYS A 107 7.14 -15.04 -3.71
N GLU A 108 7.74 -16.22 -3.67
CA GLU A 108 7.40 -17.35 -4.54
C GLU A 108 5.97 -17.81 -4.30
N ARG A 109 5.53 -17.77 -3.03
CA ARG A 109 4.16 -18.11 -2.66
C ARG A 109 3.18 -17.09 -3.20
N LEU A 110 3.47 -15.79 -3.05
CA LEU A 110 2.63 -14.72 -3.59
C LEU A 110 2.50 -14.79 -5.12
N LEU A 111 3.61 -15.06 -5.82
CA LEU A 111 3.62 -15.20 -7.28
C LEU A 111 2.88 -16.45 -7.79
N ARG A 112 2.79 -17.51 -6.99
CA ARG A 112 2.05 -18.74 -7.32
C ARG A 112 0.57 -18.71 -6.92
N MET A 113 0.12 -17.68 -6.19
CA MET A 113 -1.29 -17.58 -5.80
C MET A 113 -2.20 -17.50 -7.02
N THR A 114 -3.06 -18.50 -7.17
CA THR A 114 -4.12 -18.58 -8.19
C THR A 114 -5.37 -17.79 -7.78
N SER A 115 -5.58 -17.62 -6.47
CA SER A 115 -6.62 -16.78 -5.87
C SER A 115 -6.07 -16.04 -4.64
N PRO A 116 -6.48 -14.78 -4.38
CA PRO A 116 -6.16 -14.06 -3.16
C PRO A 116 -6.54 -14.80 -1.86
N THR A 117 -7.60 -15.61 -1.89
CA THR A 117 -8.17 -16.29 -0.71
C THR A 117 -7.37 -17.52 -0.27
N VAL A 118 -7.03 -18.42 -1.19
CA VAL A 118 -6.34 -19.69 -0.91
C VAL A 118 -4.89 -19.46 -0.42
N GLY A 119 -4.33 -18.29 -0.71
CA GLY A 119 -3.00 -17.91 -0.26
C GLY A 119 -2.94 -17.34 1.15
N LEU A 120 -4.00 -16.72 1.67
CA LEU A 120 -3.97 -15.92 2.91
C LEU A 120 -4.18 -16.78 4.18
N GLU A 121 -5.01 -17.81 4.11
CA GLU A 121 -5.35 -18.69 5.25
C GLU A 121 -4.08 -19.36 5.83
N ASN A 122 -3.30 -20.08 5.01
CA ASN A 122 -2.05 -20.68 5.52
C ASN A 122 -0.91 -19.67 5.79
N LEU A 123 -1.15 -18.37 5.57
CA LEU A 123 -0.18 -17.28 5.73
C LEU A 123 -0.27 -16.69 7.13
N LEU A 124 -1.51 -16.54 7.61
CA LEU A 124 -1.84 -16.05 8.93
C LEU A 124 -1.79 -17.18 9.98
N GLU A 125 -2.17 -18.42 9.62
CA GLU A 125 -2.28 -19.54 10.57
C GLU A 125 -0.96 -20.01 11.21
N LYS A 126 0.18 -19.77 10.56
CA LYS A 126 1.49 -20.23 11.07
C LYS A 126 2.28 -19.16 11.83
N GLU A 127 1.77 -17.94 11.90
CA GLU A 127 2.50 -16.80 12.43
C GLU A 127 1.74 -16.13 13.57
N ASN A 128 1.82 -16.74 14.76
CA ASN A 128 1.55 -16.09 16.05
C ASN A 128 2.56 -14.93 16.27
N TYR A 129 2.36 -13.77 15.62
CA TYR A 129 3.28 -12.63 15.74
C TYR A 129 2.61 -11.24 15.74
N ALA A 130 1.29 -11.15 15.89
CA ALA A 130 0.60 -9.87 16.01
C ALA A 130 0.56 -9.42 17.48
N ILE A 131 1.39 -8.44 17.83
CA ILE A 131 1.30 -7.70 19.11
C ILE A 131 0.44 -6.42 18.90
N ASP A 132 0.05 -6.13 17.66
CA ASP A 132 -0.64 -4.92 17.22
C ASP A 132 -1.54 -5.26 16.00
N ASP A 133 -2.38 -4.31 15.58
CA ASP A 133 -3.32 -4.47 14.47
C ASP A 133 -2.61 -4.76 13.13
N VAL A 134 -2.94 -5.91 12.53
CA VAL A 134 -2.39 -6.34 11.24
C VAL A 134 -3.41 -6.10 10.14
N THR A 135 -3.05 -5.28 9.17
CA THR A 135 -3.79 -5.12 7.92
C THR A 135 -2.91 -5.51 6.75
N ILE A 136 -3.41 -6.40 5.89
CA ILE A 136 -2.74 -6.83 4.67
C ILE A 136 -3.70 -6.70 3.50
N LEU A 137 -3.22 -6.15 2.39
CA LEU A 137 -3.94 -6.16 1.11
C LEU A 137 -3.02 -6.74 0.04
N ILE A 138 -3.47 -7.83 -0.59
CA ILE A 138 -2.78 -8.50 -1.69
C ILE A 138 -3.66 -8.40 -2.93
N GLY A 139 -3.07 -8.02 -4.06
CA GLY A 139 -3.75 -8.06 -5.35
C GLY A 139 -2.86 -8.65 -6.43
N ARG A 140 -3.47 -9.38 -7.36
CA ARG A 140 -2.82 -9.93 -8.54
C ARG A 140 -3.46 -9.33 -9.78
N PHE A 141 -2.65 -8.76 -10.66
CA PHE A 141 -3.11 -8.23 -11.95
C PHE A 141 -3.32 -9.39 -12.92
N LYS A 142 -4.51 -9.47 -13.53
CA LYS A 142 -4.88 -10.48 -14.51
C LYS A 142 -4.83 -9.92 -15.92
#